data_AF-A0AAN1ZQN9-F1
#
_entry.id   AF-A0AAN1ZQN9-F1
#
_cell.length_a   1.000
_cell.length_b   1.000
_cell.length_c   1.000
_cell.angle_alpha   90.00
_cell.angle_beta   90.00
_cell.angle_gamma   90.00
#
_symmetry.space_group_name_H-M   'P 1'
#
loop_
_entity.id
_entity.type
_entity.pdbx_description
1 polymer ?
#
loop_
_entity_poly.entity_id
_entity_poly.type
_entity_poly.pdbx_seq_one_letter_code
_entity_poly.pdbx_strand_id
1 'polypeptide(L)' 'MQHHKVAIIGAGAAGIGMAITLKDFGITDVIILEKEQ' A
#
# COMPACT_ATOMS: atom_id res chain seq x y z
N MET A 1 13.18 -13.94 -0.20
CA MET A 1 12.39 -12.81 -0.76
C MET A 1 11.05 -12.79 -0.04
N GLN A 2 10.59 -11.62 0.40
CA GLN A 2 9.30 -11.50 1.11
C GLN A 2 8.21 -11.21 0.09
N HIS A 3 7.15 -12.02 0.07
CA HIS A 3 5.99 -11.81 -0.80
C HIS A 3 4.97 -10.96 -0.04
N HIS A 4 4.47 -9.90 -0.68
CA HIS A 4 3.33 -9.12 -0.22
C HIS A 4 2.09 -9.40 -1.07
N LYS A 5 0.92 -9.51 -0.43
CA LYS A 5 -0.37 -9.75 -1.07
C LYS A 5 -0.81 -8.59 -1.97
N VAL A 6 -0.48 -7.35 -1.60
CA VAL A 6 -0.80 -6.15 -2.38
C VAL A 6 0.40 -5.21 -2.44
N ALA A 7 0.68 -4.68 -3.63
CA ALA A 7 1.63 -3.59 -3.84
C ALA A 7 0.89 -2.35 -4.35
N ILE A 8 1.10 -1.21 -3.69
CA ILE A 8 0.61 0.11 -4.09
C ILE A 8 1.79 0.92 -4.61
N ILE A 9 1.68 1.45 -5.82
CA ILE A 9 2.73 2.30 -6.42
C ILE A 9 2.27 3.77 -6.33
N GLY A 10 3.04 4.58 -5.61
CA GLY A 10 2.75 5.96 -5.23
C GLY A 10 2.25 6.07 -3.79
N ALA A 11 2.89 6.91 -2.98
CA ALA A 11 2.55 7.25 -1.60
C ALA A 11 1.94 8.66 -1.46
N GLY A 12 1.36 9.19 -2.55
CA GLY A 12 0.49 10.36 -2.50
C GLY A 12 -0.85 10.08 -1.80
N ALA A 13 -1.74 11.08 -1.74
CA ALA A 13 -3.03 10.98 -1.03
C ALA A 13 -3.86 9.74 -1.45
N ALA A 14 -3.86 9.41 -2.75
CA ALA A 14 -4.57 8.24 -3.26
C ALA A 14 -3.97 6.91 -2.76
N GLY A 15 -2.64 6.78 -2.75
CA GLY A 15 -1.96 5.56 -2.32
C GLY A 15 -2.14 5.30 -0.83
N ILE A 16 -2.03 6.35 -0.01
CA ILE A 16 -2.29 6.28 1.42
C ILE A 16 -3.77 5.96 1.70
N GLY A 17 -4.70 6.63 1.02
CA GLY A 17 -6.13 6.36 1.16
C GLY A 17 -6.49 4.91 0.81
N MET A 18 -5.85 4.35 -0.22
CA MET A 18 -6.02 2.94 -0.59
C MET A 18 -5.49 1.99 0.49
N ALA A 19 -4.30 2.25 1.04
CA ALA A 19 -3.73 1.43 2.11
C ALA A 19 -4.62 1.42 3.37
N ILE A 20 -5.21 2.56 3.73
CA ILE A 20 -6.18 2.67 4.83
C ILE A 20 -7.43 1.85 4.51
N THR A 21 -8.00 2.03 3.32
CA THR A 21 -9.20 1.31 2.88
C THR A 21 -8.99 -0.21 2.93
N LEU A 22 -7.86 -0.70 2.42
CA LEU A 22 -7.52 -2.13 2.46
C LEU A 22 -7.40 -2.65 3.90
N LYS A 23 -6.79 -1.87 4.78
CA LYS A 23 -6.70 -2.20 6.22
C LYS A 23 -8.09 -2.30 6.86
N ASP A 24 -9.01 -1.39 6.54
CA ASP A 24 -10.38 -1.41 7.04
C ASP A 24 -11.17 -2.64 6.55
N PHE A 25 -10.84 -3.15 5.36
CA PHE A 25 -11.34 -4.42 4.82
C PHE A 25 -10.57 -5.67 5.33
N GLY A 26 -9.67 -5.52 6.30
CA GLY A 26 -8.89 -6.62 6.89
C GLY A 26 -7.73 -7.12 6.03
N ILE A 27 -7.35 -6.39 4.98
CA ILE A 27 -6.18 -6.69 4.14
C ILE A 27 -5.01 -5.87 4.65
N THR A 28 -4.11 -6.52 5.39
CA THR A 28 -3.00 -5.84 6.10
C THR A 28 -1.61 -6.12 5.52
N ASP A 29 -1.46 -7.16 4.70
CA ASP A 29 -0.21 -7.46 3.98
C ASP A 29 -0.11 -6.60 2.71
N VAL A 30 0.28 -5.34 2.90
CA VAL A 30 0.36 -4.30 1.88
C VAL A 30 1.75 -3.66 1.93
N ILE A 31 2.39 -3.50 0.77
CA ILE A 31 3.59 -2.67 0.59
C ILE A 31 3.26 -1.44 -0.25
N ILE A 32 3.78 -0.27 0.15
CA ILE A 32 3.66 0.98 -0.62
C ILE A 32 5.05 1.33 -1.13
N LEU A 33 5.17 1.56 -2.44
CA LEU A 33 6.41 1.93 -3.12
C LEU A 33 6.26 3.33 -3.70
N GLU A 34 7.12 4.26 -3.31
CA GLU A 34 7.20 5.63 -3.83
C GLU A 34 8.61 5.86 -4.36
N LYS A 35 8.74 6.68 -5.40
CA LYS A 35 10.07 7.06 -5.89
C LYS A 35 10.81 7.84 -4.80
N GLU A 36 12.12 7.70 -4.73
CA GLU A 36 12.93 8.67 -3.99
C GLU A 36 12.71 10.07 -4.58
N GLN A 37 12.76 11.08 -3.71
CA GLN A 37 12.51 12.47 -4.07
C GLN A 37 13.52 12.98 -5.09
#